data_AF-A0A1X0DS66-F1
#
_entry.id   AF-A0A1X0DS66-F1
#
_cell.length_a   1.000
_cell.length_b   1.000
_cell.length_c   1.000
_cell.angle_alpha   90.00
_cell.angle_beta   90.00
_cell.angle_gamma   90.00
#
_symmetry.space_group_name_H-M   'P 1'
#
loop_
_entity.id
_entity.type
_entity.pdbx_description
1 polymer ?
#
loop_
_entity_poly.entity_id
_entity_poly.type
_entity_poly.pdbx_seq_one_letter_code
_entity_poly.pdbx_strand_id
1 'polypeptide(L)' 'MPAAGELAKVSIYLDESTDTYLETVRAAARTTRPRVDATRSAVVRLALNRLAGQLTPGEVVAELQRNVAGHTGPGRKRA' A
#
# COMPACT_ATOMS: atom_id res chain seq x y z
N MET A 1 19.95 -6.72 -15.71
CA MET A 1 18.81 -5.82 -15.45
C MET A 1 17.58 -6.72 -15.33
N PRO A 2 16.86 -6.73 -14.19
CA PRO A 2 15.61 -7.48 -14.13
C PRO A 2 14.66 -6.95 -15.21
N ALA A 3 13.95 -7.83 -15.91
CA ALA A 3 13.05 -7.45 -16.98
C ALA A 3 11.93 -6.57 -16.42
N ALA A 4 11.58 -5.49 -17.13
CA ALA A 4 10.45 -4.65 -16.78
C ALA A 4 9.18 -5.53 -16.71
N GLY A 5 8.73 -5.84 -15.50
CA GLY A 5 7.58 -6.72 -15.25
C GLY A 5 7.85 -7.90 -14.32
N GLU A 6 9.11 -8.19 -13.97
CA GLU A 6 9.39 -9.25 -12.99
C GLU A 6 9.08 -8.78 -11.57
N LEU A 7 8.15 -9.48 -10.92
CA LEU A 7 7.70 -9.16 -9.58
C LEU A 7 8.69 -9.70 -8.54
N ALA A 8 9.38 -8.81 -7.85
CA ALA A 8 10.16 -9.18 -6.68
C ALA A 8 9.25 -9.43 -5.47
N LYS A 9 9.53 -10.49 -4.71
CA LYS A 9 8.86 -10.73 -3.42
C LYS A 9 9.36 -9.71 -2.40
N VAL A 10 8.43 -8.96 -1.80
CA VAL A 10 8.72 -7.98 -0.74
C VAL A 10 7.81 -8.25 0.45
N SER A 11 8.35 -8.12 1.66
CA SER A 11 7.59 -8.16 2.90
C SER A 11 7.37 -6.73 3.39
N ILE A 12 6.12 -6.36 3.64
CA ILE A 12 5.73 -5.05 4.18
C ILE A 12 4.89 -5.25 5.44
N TYR A 13 4.98 -4.31 6.37
CA TYR A 13 4.13 -4.28 7.55
C TYR A 13 2.87 -3.47 7.24
N LEU A 14 1.72 -4.07 7.51
CA LEU A 14 0.41 -3.44 7.44
C LEU A 14 -0.24 -3.55 8.82
N ASP A 15 -1.00 -2.55 9.21
CA ASP A 15 -1.86 -2.67 10.39
C ASP A 15 -3.08 -3.55 10.10
N GLU A 16 -3.79 -3.91 11.17
CA GLU A 16 -4.96 -4.79 11.10
C GLU A 16 -6.08 -4.20 10.26
N SER A 17 -6.29 -2.88 10.31
CA SER A 17 -7.33 -2.20 9.55
C SER A 17 -7.04 -2.25 8.04
N THR A 18 -5.78 -2.06 7.64
CA THR A 18 -5.36 -2.19 6.24
C THR A 18 -5.46 -3.64 5.76
N ASP A 19 -5.06 -4.63 6.58
CA ASP A 19 -5.20 -6.05 6.22
C ASP A 19 -6.68 -6.44 6.02
N THR A 20 -7.55 -5.99 6.92
CA THR A 20 -9.01 -6.20 6.85
C THR A 20 -9.60 -5.59 5.58
N TYR A 21 -9.15 -4.39 5.20
CA TYR A 21 -9.56 -3.77 3.95
C TYR A 21 -9.14 -4.62 2.74
N LEU A 22 -7.91 -5.15 2.70
CA LEU A 22 -7.45 -6.00 1.60
C LEU A 22 -8.31 -7.27 1.46
N GLU A 23 -8.72 -7.90 2.56
CA GLU A 23 -9.63 -9.06 2.50
C GLU A 23 -11.04 -8.67 2.04
N THR A 24 -11.54 -7.50 2.45
CA THR A 24 -12.84 -6.99 2.00
C THR A 24 -12.86 -6.79 0.49
N VAL A 25 -11.80 -6.19 -0.07
CA VAL A 25 -11.63 -6.02 -1.53
C VAL A 25 -11.61 -7.37 -2.23
N ARG A 26 -10.87 -8.34 -1.68
CA ARG A 26 -10.80 -9.70 -2.22
C ARG A 26 -12.16 -10.41 -2.19
N ALA A 27 -12.96 -10.21 -1.15
CA ALA A 27 -14.31 -10.75 -1.06
C ALA A 27 -15.24 -10.15 -2.12
N ALA A 28 -15.22 -8.82 -2.28
CA ALA A 28 -16.01 -8.11 -3.28
C ALA A 28 -15.62 -8.50 -4.72
N ALA A 29 -14.34 -8.72 -4.99
CA ALA A 29 -13.86 -9.14 -6.30
C ALA A 29 -14.39 -10.53 -6.72
N ARG A 30 -14.67 -11.41 -5.74
CA ARG A 30 -15.26 -12.74 -6.01
C ARG A 30 -16.71 -12.69 -6.45
N THR A 31 -17.45 -11.69 -6.01
CA THR A 31 -18.88 -11.51 -6.32
C THR A 31 -19.12 -10.60 -7.53
N THR A 32 -18.11 -9.83 -7.94
CA THR A 32 -18.15 -8.94 -9.11
C THR A 32 -18.13 -9.73 -10.43
N ARG A 33 -18.83 -9.22 -11.45
CA ARG A 33 -18.80 -9.74 -12.83
C ARG A 33 -18.32 -8.65 -13.82
N PRO A 34 -17.31 -8.92 -14.66
CA PRO A 34 -16.48 -10.14 -14.70
C PRO A 34 -15.66 -10.33 -13.41
N ARG A 35 -15.29 -11.58 -13.11
CA ARG A 35 -14.49 -11.90 -11.91
C ARG A 35 -13.11 -11.26 -12.05
N VAL A 36 -12.63 -10.65 -10.97
CA VAL A 36 -11.30 -10.00 -10.92
C VAL A 36 -10.41 -10.77 -9.95
N ASP A 37 -9.19 -11.10 -10.36
CA ASP A 37 -8.19 -11.69 -9.47
C ASP A 37 -7.54 -10.62 -8.59
N ALA A 38 -8.27 -10.20 -7.56
CA ALA A 38 -7.83 -9.17 -6.61
C ALA A 38 -7.02 -9.78 -5.44
N THR A 39 -5.85 -10.32 -5.74
CA THR A 39 -4.88 -10.70 -4.70
C THR A 39 -4.43 -9.49 -3.89
N ARG A 40 -3.98 -9.68 -2.64
CA ARG A 40 -3.45 -8.60 -1.79
C ARG A 40 -2.35 -7.80 -2.51
N SER A 41 -1.42 -8.49 -3.16
CA SER A 41 -0.33 -7.86 -3.92
C SER A 41 -0.85 -7.10 -5.15
N ALA A 42 -1.90 -7.56 -5.82
CA ALA A 42 -2.53 -6.80 -6.90
C ALA A 42 -3.13 -5.48 -6.42
N VAL A 43 -3.82 -5.50 -5.28
CA VAL A 43 -4.42 -4.29 -4.67
C VAL A 43 -3.33 -3.32 -4.21
N VAL A 44 -2.28 -3.81 -3.54
CA VAL A 44 -1.15 -2.97 -3.11
C VAL A 44 -0.45 -2.33 -4.32
N ARG A 45 -0.19 -3.08 -5.39
CA ARG A 45 0.39 -2.51 -6.62
C ARG A 45 -0.50 -1.45 -7.26
N LEU A 46 -1.82 -1.67 -7.29
CA LEU A 46 -2.77 -0.67 -7.79
C LEU A 46 -2.68 0.62 -6.98
N ALA A 47 -2.62 0.51 -5.65
CA ALA A 47 -2.49 1.67 -4.77
C ALA A 47 -1.17 2.42 -5.02
N LEU A 48 -0.04 1.70 -5.12
CA LEU A 48 1.27 2.31 -5.40
C LEU A 48 1.34 2.97 -6.78
N ASN A 49 0.75 2.34 -7.81
CA ASN A 49 0.68 2.93 -9.15
C ASN A 49 -0.17 4.20 -9.17
N ARG A 50 -1.29 4.22 -8.43
CA ARG A 50 -2.11 5.42 -8.27
C ARG A 50 -1.36 6.52 -7.53
N LEU A 51 -0.68 6.17 -6.44
CA LEU A 51 0.16 7.11 -5.68
C LEU A 51 1.23 7.75 -6.57
N ALA A 52 1.93 6.93 -7.37
CA ALA A 52 2.96 7.42 -8.29
C ALA A 52 2.39 8.27 -9.45
N GLY A 53 1.14 8.06 -9.82
CA GLY A 53 0.44 8.90 -10.80
C GLY A 53 -0.11 10.20 -10.23
N GLN A 54 -0.22 10.31 -8.90
CA GLN A 54 -0.81 11.45 -8.20
C GLN A 54 0.23 12.37 -7.56
N LEU A 55 1.31 11.79 -7.03
CA LEU A 55 2.32 12.51 -6.26
C LEU A 55 3.71 12.23 -6.82
N THR A 56 4.50 13.29 -6.91
CA THR A 56 5.94 13.17 -7.08
C THR A 56 6.59 12.57 -5.83
N PRO A 57 7.78 11.96 -5.93
CA PRO A 57 8.49 11.44 -4.77
C PRO A 57 8.70 12.48 -3.66
N GLY A 58 8.95 13.74 -4.02
CA GLY A 58 9.12 14.83 -3.05
C GLY A 58 7.84 15.14 -2.27
N GLU A 59 6.68 15.10 -2.94
CA GLU A 59 5.38 15.30 -2.30
C GLU A 59 5.02 14.14 -1.36
N VAL A 60 5.31 12.90 -1.75
CA VAL A 60 5.14 11.72 -0.87
C VAL A 60 5.98 11.89 0.40
N VAL A 61 7.24 12.30 0.28
CA VAL A 61 8.10 12.55 1.45
C VAL A 61 7.52 13.66 2.33
N ALA A 62 7.03 14.75 1.73
CA ALA A 62 6.42 15.85 2.47
C ALA A 62 5.15 15.41 3.21
N GLU A 63 4.33 14.53 2.62
CA GLU A 63 3.16 13.93 3.29
C GLU A 63 3.55 13.06 4.47
N LEU A 64 4.55 12.18 4.29
CA LEU A 64 5.04 11.33 5.37
C LEU A 64 5.55 12.17 6.56
N GLN A 65 6.26 13.26 6.28
CA GLN A 65 6.72 14.19 7.31
C GLN A 65 5.56 14.86 8.06
N ARG A 66 4.52 15.31 7.34
CA ARG A 66 3.29 15.87 7.96
C ARG A 66 2.59 14.86 8.85
N ASN A 67 2.47 13.60 8.39
CA ASN A 67 1.84 12.54 9.17
C ASN A 67 2.63 12.21 10.43
N VAL A 68 3.96 12.17 10.38
CA VAL A 68 4.80 12.00 11.58
C VAL A 68 4.60 13.14 12.58
N ALA A 69 4.52 14.39 12.09
CA ALA A 69 4.26 15.55 12.94
C ALA A 69 2.87 15.51 13.61
N GLY A 70 1.87 14.88 12.99
CA GLY A 70 0.56 14.63 13.59
C GLY A 70 0.51 13.42 14.54
N HIS A 71 1.47 12.50 14.45
CA HIS A 71 1.60 11.31 15.29
C HIS A 71 2.60 11.50 16.44
N THR A 72 2.69 12.70 17.04
CA THR A 72 3.44 12.93 18.29
C THR A 72 2.76 12.25 19.50
N GLY A 73 2.59 10.93 19.44
CA GLY A 73 2.65 10.03 20.59
C GLY A 73 4.12 9.61 20.79
N PRO A 74 4.52 9.21 22.02
CA PRO A 74 5.92 9.14 22.41
C PRO A 74 6.70 8.26 21.45
N GLY A 75 7.59 8.91 20.68
CA GLY A 75 8.43 8.27 19.69
C GLY A 75 9.20 7.11 20.32
N ARG A 76 9.37 6.04 19.54
CA ARG A 76 10.36 4.99 19.82
C ARG A 76 11.66 5.68 20.24
N LYS A 77 11.98 5.67 21.54
CA LYS A 77 13.36 5.79 21.99
C LYS A 77 14.11 4.66 21.30
N ARG A 78 15.05 5.00 20.44
CA ARG A 78 16.11 4.07 20.08
C ARG A 78 16.89 3.82 21.37
N ALA A 79 16.68 2.66 21.96
CA ALA A 79 17.58 2.05 22.93
C ALA A 79 18.52 1.13 22.17
#